data_AF-A0A6N2BMS2-F1
#
_entry.id   AF-A0A6N2BMS2-F1
#
_cell.length_a   1.000
_cell.length_b   1.000
_cell.length_c   1.000
_cell.angle_alpha   90.00
_cell.angle_beta   90.00
_cell.angle_gamma   90.00
#
_symmetry.space_group_name_H-M   'P 1'
#
loop_
_entity.id
_entity.type
_entity.pdbx_description
1 polymer ?
#
loop_
_entity_poly.entity_id
_entity_poly.type
_entity_poly.pdbx_seq_one_letter_code
_entity_poly.pdbx_strand_id
1 'polypeptide(L)'
;MEEYLQWMKTLRTQMSDVEDEAVKITAEEQMQITTVQNLENEINSVKCQTSQLREEIARILEKKGQICSMILEKQRKIASLGADSSTLNQTSELLQQERNNMSAKLLQKSDYYAKTVEDVTAQLGEQQGWIKDCKQNLWVGDNGQVMDKVGEKTGEIEENQDKLVEILKMNLADAKTKLNQMSELKSKLVTENSQVRRSIELVKSKMNDFKAQLRDMDSKSLQEEYQALLSDKAGEAEYLHSLQLQIAKLMIISHSIKCSCGNEFKIDMDLCG
;
A
#
# COMPACT_ATOMS: atom_id res chain seq x y z
N MET A 1 21.61 -18.19 -109.17
CA MET A 1 21.33 -16.89 -108.51
C MET A 1 20.12 -16.98 -107.57
N GLU A 2 19.05 -17.69 -107.94
CA GLU A 2 17.83 -17.84 -107.11
C GLU A 2 18.08 -18.44 -105.70
N GLU A 3 18.86 -19.52 -105.60
CA GLU A 3 19.15 -20.19 -104.32
C GLU A 3 19.92 -19.28 -103.35
N TYR A 4 20.88 -18.50 -103.86
CA TYR A 4 21.62 -17.51 -103.05
C TYR A 4 20.69 -16.42 -102.51
N LEU A 5 19.75 -15.93 -103.33
CA LEU A 5 18.72 -14.99 -102.93
C LEU A 5 17.78 -15.58 -101.87
N GLN A 6 17.42 -16.86 -101.99
CA GLN A 6 16.63 -17.59 -100.99
C GLN A 6 17.38 -17.66 -99.65
N TRP A 7 18.66 -18.03 -99.66
CA TRP A 7 19.51 -18.08 -98.47
C TRP A 7 19.63 -16.70 -97.78
N MET A 8 19.81 -15.63 -98.55
CA MET A 8 19.88 -14.27 -98.01
C MET A 8 18.58 -13.81 -97.36
N LYS A 9 17.42 -14.21 -97.90
CA LYS A 9 16.11 -13.94 -97.29
C LYS A 9 15.96 -14.69 -95.97
N THR A 10 16.28 -15.98 -95.94
CA THR A 10 16.23 -16.81 -94.73
C THR A 10 17.12 -16.24 -93.63
N LEU A 11 18.37 -15.87 -93.96
CA LEU A 11 19.30 -15.28 -93.00
C LEU A 11 18.76 -13.97 -92.42
N ARG A 12 18.17 -13.10 -93.26
CA ARG A 12 17.56 -11.84 -92.81
C ARG A 12 16.40 -12.09 -91.85
N THR A 13 15.52 -13.05 -92.15
CA THR A 13 14.42 -13.41 -91.25
C THR A 13 14.95 -13.93 -89.91
N GLN A 14 15.93 -14.84 -89.93
CA GLN A 14 16.55 -15.34 -88.71
C GLN A 14 17.25 -14.24 -87.90
N MET A 15 17.92 -13.29 -88.55
CA MET A 15 18.50 -12.14 -87.85
C MET A 15 17.43 -11.27 -87.20
N SER A 16 16.31 -11.00 -87.90
CA SER A 16 15.18 -10.25 -87.35
C SER A 16 14.55 -10.96 -86.14
N ASP A 17 14.35 -12.28 -86.23
CA ASP A 17 13.77 -13.08 -85.14
C ASP A 17 14.69 -13.06 -83.89
N VAL A 18 16.01 -13.11 -84.10
CA VAL A 18 17.00 -13.01 -83.01
C VAL A 18 17.03 -11.62 -82.39
N GLU A 19 16.91 -10.56 -83.21
CA GLU A 19 16.82 -9.17 -82.72
C GLU A 19 15.56 -8.96 -81.88
N ASP A 20 14.41 -9.48 -82.33
CA ASP A 20 13.13 -9.39 -81.60
C ASP A 20 13.19 -10.15 -80.26
N GLU A 21 13.75 -11.37 -80.25
CA GLU A 21 13.93 -12.12 -79.00
C GLU A 21 14.94 -11.44 -78.06
N ALA A 22 16.00 -10.83 -78.57
CA ALA A 22 16.97 -10.08 -77.75
C ALA A 22 16.31 -8.85 -77.08
N VAL A 23 15.45 -8.13 -77.80
CA VAL A 23 14.68 -7.01 -77.22
C VAL A 23 13.74 -7.51 -76.12
N LYS A 24 13.05 -8.62 -76.35
CA LYS A 24 12.14 -9.22 -75.36
C LYS A 24 12.89 -9.67 -74.10
N ILE A 25 14.00 -10.39 -74.25
CA ILE A 25 14.86 -10.81 -73.13
C ILE A 25 15.36 -9.59 -72.35
N THR A 26 15.84 -8.54 -73.03
CA THR A 26 16.32 -7.32 -72.38
C THR A 26 15.20 -6.64 -71.56
N ALA A 27 13.97 -6.60 -72.09
CA ALA A 27 12.83 -6.05 -71.37
C ALA A 27 12.47 -6.88 -70.13
N GLU A 28 12.48 -8.21 -70.24
CA GLU A 28 12.25 -9.13 -69.12
C GLU A 28 13.34 -8.98 -68.04
N GLU A 29 14.61 -8.87 -68.42
CA GLU A 29 15.73 -8.63 -67.50
C GLU A 29 15.58 -7.32 -66.74
N GLN A 30 15.24 -6.21 -67.42
CA GLN A 30 15.03 -4.92 -66.76
C GLN A 30 13.84 -4.95 -65.80
N MET A 31 12.77 -5.68 -66.14
CA MET A 31 11.64 -5.89 -65.25
C MET A 31 12.06 -6.68 -63.99
N GLN A 32 12.87 -7.73 -64.17
CA GLN A 32 13.40 -8.52 -63.06
C GLN A 32 14.32 -7.69 -62.16
N ILE A 33 15.25 -6.92 -62.73
CA ILE A 33 16.16 -6.03 -61.97
C ILE A 33 15.36 -5.06 -61.10
N THR A 34 14.34 -4.41 -61.68
CA THR A 34 13.48 -3.47 -60.94
C THR A 34 12.75 -4.16 -59.79
N THR A 35 12.26 -5.38 -60.03
CA THR A 35 11.58 -6.19 -59.01
C THR A 35 12.52 -6.56 -57.87
N VAL A 36 13.75 -6.99 -58.17
CA VAL A 36 14.77 -7.30 -57.16
C VAL A 36 15.12 -6.07 -56.33
N GLN A 37 15.33 -4.92 -56.96
CA GLN A 37 15.63 -3.66 -56.25
C GLN A 37 14.50 -3.24 -55.31
N ASN A 38 13.24 -3.41 -55.73
CA ASN A 38 12.09 -3.13 -54.87
C ASN A 38 12.06 -4.07 -53.65
N LEU A 39 12.26 -5.37 -53.86
CA LEU A 39 12.31 -6.35 -52.76
C LEU A 39 13.48 -6.08 -51.81
N GLU A 40 14.65 -5.68 -52.31
CA GLU A 40 15.80 -5.29 -51.47
C GLU A 40 15.46 -4.09 -50.59
N ASN A 41 14.77 -3.09 -51.12
CA ASN A 41 14.32 -1.93 -50.35
C ASN A 41 13.31 -2.32 -49.26
N GLU A 42 12.35 -3.19 -49.59
CA GLU A 42 11.39 -3.72 -48.62
C GLU A 42 12.07 -4.51 -47.51
N ILE A 43 13.02 -5.40 -47.85
CA ILE A 43 13.81 -6.16 -46.87
C ILE A 43 14.57 -5.22 -45.93
N ASN A 44 15.19 -4.17 -46.47
CA ASN A 44 15.89 -3.18 -45.65
C ASN A 44 14.94 -2.42 -44.72
N SER A 45 13.74 -2.07 -45.19
CA SER A 45 12.70 -1.43 -44.39
C SER A 45 12.23 -2.33 -43.24
N VAL A 46 11.94 -3.61 -43.53
CA VAL A 46 11.58 -4.62 -42.52
C VAL A 46 12.70 -4.76 -41.49
N LYS A 47 13.96 -4.86 -41.93
CA LYS A 47 15.12 -4.97 -41.04
C LYS A 47 15.26 -3.77 -40.08
N CYS A 48 15.00 -2.56 -40.57
CA CYS A 48 14.96 -1.36 -39.74
C CYS A 48 13.82 -1.43 -38.70
N GLN A 49 12.62 -1.81 -39.12
CA GLN A 49 11.47 -1.97 -38.22
C GLN A 49 11.72 -3.05 -37.15
N THR A 50 12.26 -4.21 -37.52
CA THR A 50 12.65 -5.27 -36.57
C THR A 50 13.67 -4.77 -35.55
N SER A 51 14.62 -3.95 -35.99
CA SER A 51 15.62 -3.37 -35.08
C SER A 51 14.99 -2.41 -34.08
N GLN A 52 14.06 -1.57 -34.51
CA GLN A 52 13.30 -0.65 -33.65
C GLN A 52 12.42 -1.42 -32.64
N LEU A 53 11.71 -2.45 -33.09
CA LEU A 53 10.86 -3.27 -32.24
C LEU A 53 11.67 -3.94 -31.11
N ARG A 54 12.85 -4.44 -31.43
CA ARG A 54 13.77 -5.02 -30.44
C ARG A 54 14.18 -4.00 -29.36
N GLU A 55 14.43 -2.74 -29.73
CA GLU A 55 14.73 -1.67 -28.78
C GLU A 55 13.52 -1.30 -27.91
N GLU A 56 12.32 -1.32 -28.48
CA GLU A 56 11.07 -1.14 -27.72
C GLU A 56 10.85 -2.25 -26.71
N ILE A 57 11.05 -3.52 -27.10
CA ILE A 57 10.97 -4.67 -26.21
C ILE A 57 11.97 -4.53 -25.05
N ALA A 58 13.22 -4.12 -25.33
CA ALA A 58 14.22 -3.89 -24.29
C ALA A 58 13.78 -2.81 -23.29
N ARG A 59 13.26 -1.68 -23.79
CA ARG A 59 12.72 -0.60 -22.93
C ARG A 59 11.54 -1.07 -22.08
N ILE A 60 10.63 -1.86 -22.64
CA ILE A 60 9.49 -2.43 -21.92
C ILE A 60 9.97 -3.36 -20.80
N LEU A 61 10.95 -4.23 -21.09
CA LEU A 61 11.52 -5.15 -20.09
C LEU A 61 12.18 -4.39 -18.94
N GLU A 62 12.91 -3.31 -19.23
CA GLU A 62 13.50 -2.46 -18.21
C GLU A 62 12.43 -1.83 -17.31
N LYS A 63 11.38 -1.24 -17.91
CA LYS A 63 10.26 -0.64 -17.18
C LYS A 63 9.51 -1.67 -16.35
N LYS A 64 9.30 -2.88 -16.87
CA LYS A 64 8.74 -4.01 -16.12
C LYS A 64 9.58 -4.33 -14.89
N GLY A 65 10.91 -4.39 -15.03
CA GLY A 65 11.84 -4.62 -13.92
C GLY A 65 11.76 -3.55 -12.82
N GLN A 66 11.65 -2.27 -13.22
CA GLN A 66 11.46 -1.15 -12.30
C GLN A 66 10.13 -1.27 -11.52
N ILE A 67 9.03 -1.57 -12.22
CA ILE A 67 7.71 -1.78 -11.61
C ILE A 67 7.72 -2.95 -10.63
N CYS A 68 8.32 -4.09 -10.99
CA CYS A 68 8.43 -5.25 -10.09
C CYS A 68 9.18 -4.91 -8.81
N SER A 69 10.28 -4.14 -8.90
CA SER A 69 11.03 -3.67 -7.73
C SER A 69 10.17 -2.79 -6.82
N MET A 70 9.41 -1.86 -7.38
CA MET A 70 8.49 -1.00 -6.62
C MET A 70 7.38 -1.81 -5.93
N ILE A 71 6.80 -2.81 -6.61
CA ILE A 71 5.76 -3.67 -6.04
C ILE A 71 6.30 -4.43 -4.82
N LEU A 72 7.48 -5.04 -4.94
CA LEU A 72 8.12 -5.77 -3.85
C LEU A 72 8.41 -4.87 -2.64
N GLU A 73 8.87 -3.64 -2.88
CA GLU A 73 9.09 -2.66 -1.81
C GLU A 73 7.78 -2.30 -1.08
N LYS A 74 6.70 -2.05 -1.85
CA LYS A 74 5.38 -1.74 -1.28
C LYS A 74 4.81 -2.92 -0.48
N GLN A 75 4.94 -4.14 -0.99
CA GLN A 75 4.52 -5.35 -0.28
C GLN A 75 5.26 -5.52 1.05
N ARG A 76 6.58 -5.28 1.07
CA ARG A 76 7.38 -5.32 2.31
C ARG A 76 6.89 -4.29 3.33
N LYS A 77 6.57 -3.07 2.87
CA LYS A 77 6.04 -2.01 3.72
C LYS A 77 4.66 -2.34 4.28
N ILE A 78 3.78 -2.94 3.46
CA ILE A 78 2.46 -3.42 3.91
C ILE A 78 2.63 -4.49 4.98
N ALA A 79 3.51 -5.46 4.79
CA ALA A 79 3.78 -6.50 5.78
C ALA A 79 4.28 -5.91 7.12
N SER A 80 5.20 -4.94 7.07
CA SER A 80 5.67 -4.23 8.26
C SER A 80 4.52 -3.51 8.99
N LEU A 81 3.71 -2.75 8.27
CA LEU A 81 2.56 -2.04 8.87
C LEU A 81 1.50 -3.00 9.42
N GLY A 82 1.31 -4.17 8.78
CA GLY A 82 0.44 -5.23 9.28
C GLY A 82 0.92 -5.79 10.62
N ALA A 83 2.24 -6.00 10.78
CA ALA A 83 2.83 -6.40 12.05
C ALA A 83 2.62 -5.33 13.14
N ASP A 84 2.91 -4.07 12.82
CA ASP A 84 2.72 -2.95 13.75
C ASP A 84 1.26 -2.82 14.21
N SER A 85 0.31 -2.96 13.27
CA SER A 85 -1.13 -2.93 13.58
C SER A 85 -1.55 -4.08 14.50
N SER A 86 -0.98 -5.27 14.31
CA SER A 86 -1.25 -6.41 15.18
C SER A 86 -0.73 -6.17 16.60
N THR A 87 0.50 -5.68 16.74
CA THR A 87 1.09 -5.30 18.03
C THR A 87 0.29 -4.20 18.72
N LEU A 88 -0.17 -3.20 17.96
CA LEU A 88 -0.99 -2.11 18.50
C LEU A 88 -2.33 -2.64 19.02
N ASN A 89 -3.00 -3.52 18.26
CA ASN A 89 -4.25 -4.14 18.70
C ASN A 89 -4.06 -4.93 20.00
N GLN A 90 -3.02 -5.77 20.07
CA GLN A 90 -2.70 -6.54 21.27
C GLN A 90 -2.46 -5.62 22.49
N THR A 91 -1.73 -4.51 22.28
CA THR A 91 -1.46 -3.54 23.35
C THR A 91 -2.75 -2.83 23.80
N SER A 92 -3.64 -2.51 22.86
CA SER A 92 -4.93 -1.90 23.16
C SER A 92 -5.85 -2.83 23.96
N GLU A 93 -5.87 -4.12 23.63
CA GLU A 93 -6.64 -5.13 24.37
C GLU A 93 -6.14 -5.26 25.82
N LEU A 94 -4.82 -5.29 26.02
CA LEU A 94 -4.21 -5.33 27.36
C LEU A 94 -4.56 -4.08 28.19
N LEU A 95 -4.45 -2.88 27.61
CA LEU A 95 -4.83 -1.63 28.28
C LEU A 95 -6.32 -1.60 28.65
N GLN A 96 -7.18 -2.11 27.76
CA GLN A 96 -8.61 -2.24 28.02
C GLN A 96 -8.88 -3.20 29.18
N GLN A 97 -8.15 -4.32 29.25
CA GLN A 97 -8.25 -5.28 30.34
C GLN A 97 -7.78 -4.69 31.68
N GLU A 98 -6.64 -3.98 31.70
CA GLU A 98 -6.13 -3.32 32.90
C GLU A 98 -7.10 -2.24 33.41
N ARG A 99 -7.67 -1.43 32.52
CA ARG A 99 -8.67 -0.43 32.88
C ARG A 99 -9.89 -1.08 33.53
N ASN A 100 -10.39 -2.18 32.96
CA ASN A 100 -11.53 -2.91 33.51
C ASN A 100 -11.21 -3.48 34.91
N ASN A 101 -10.02 -4.06 35.09
CA ASN A 101 -9.56 -4.59 36.38
C ASN A 101 -9.46 -3.48 37.44
N MET A 102 -8.87 -2.34 37.10
CA MET A 102 -8.76 -1.20 38.01
C MET A 102 -10.12 -0.60 38.37
N SER A 103 -11.04 -0.54 37.40
CA SER A 103 -12.41 -0.07 37.65
C SER A 103 -13.14 -0.98 38.64
N ALA A 104 -13.01 -2.31 38.48
CA ALA A 104 -13.59 -3.27 39.42
C ALA A 104 -13.02 -3.12 40.84
N LYS A 105 -11.69 -2.96 40.97
CA LYS A 105 -11.04 -2.71 42.27
C LYS A 105 -11.49 -1.40 42.92
N LEU A 106 -11.67 -0.35 42.13
CA LEU A 106 -12.17 0.94 42.61
C LEU A 106 -13.59 0.81 43.15
N LEU A 107 -14.46 0.10 42.42
CA LEU A 107 -15.85 -0.14 42.82
C LEU A 107 -15.91 -0.91 44.14
N GLN A 108 -15.16 -2.01 44.25
CA GLN A 108 -15.05 -2.80 45.49
C GLN A 108 -14.58 -1.95 46.68
N LYS A 109 -13.61 -1.05 46.45
CA LYS A 109 -13.10 -0.15 47.48
C LYS A 109 -14.14 0.91 47.88
N SER A 110 -14.91 1.41 46.92
CA SER A 110 -16.04 2.30 47.16
C SER A 110 -17.10 1.63 48.03
N ASP A 111 -17.49 0.39 47.70
CA ASP A 111 -18.48 -0.38 48.46
C ASP A 111 -18.00 -0.63 49.90
N TYR A 112 -16.71 -0.96 50.08
CA TYR A 112 -16.10 -1.12 51.40
C TYR A 112 -16.20 0.17 52.24
N TYR A 113 -15.87 1.32 51.66
CA TYR A 113 -15.96 2.59 52.37
C TYR A 113 -17.41 2.99 52.67
N ALA A 114 -18.34 2.77 51.74
CA ALA A 114 -19.77 2.99 51.98
C ALA A 114 -20.25 2.19 53.20
N LYS A 115 -19.92 0.89 53.25
CA LYS A 115 -20.24 0.04 54.40
C LYS A 115 -19.58 0.52 55.70
N THR A 116 -18.32 0.94 55.64
CA THR A 116 -17.62 1.47 56.82
C THR A 116 -18.30 2.74 57.35
N VAL A 117 -18.77 3.62 56.47
CA VAL A 117 -19.51 4.83 56.85
C VAL A 117 -20.86 4.46 57.48
N GLU A 118 -21.58 3.50 56.92
CA GLU A 118 -22.83 2.97 57.50
C GLU A 118 -22.59 2.40 58.91
N ASP A 119 -21.57 1.57 59.08
CA ASP A 119 -21.21 0.95 60.37
C ASP A 119 -20.86 2.01 61.43
N VAL A 120 -20.03 3.00 61.08
CA VAL A 120 -19.65 4.11 61.99
C VAL A 120 -20.86 4.97 62.34
N THR A 121 -21.73 5.25 61.36
CA THR A 121 -22.96 6.04 61.59
C THR A 121 -23.92 5.31 62.53
N ALA A 122 -24.06 3.99 62.37
CA ALA A 122 -24.86 3.15 63.25
C ALA A 122 -24.32 3.17 64.69
N GLN A 123 -23.01 2.95 64.86
CA GLN A 123 -22.35 3.01 66.18
C GLN A 123 -22.52 4.38 66.86
N LEU A 124 -22.41 5.47 66.10
CA LEU A 124 -22.63 6.82 66.62
C LEU A 124 -24.09 7.04 67.05
N GLY A 125 -25.04 6.54 66.27
CA GLY A 125 -26.46 6.57 66.60
C GLY A 125 -26.78 5.80 67.89
N GLU A 126 -26.18 4.61 68.06
CA GLU A 126 -26.26 3.85 69.31
C GLU A 126 -25.71 4.67 70.47
N GLN A 127 -24.47 5.19 70.38
CA GLN A 127 -23.90 6.02 71.45
C GLN A 127 -24.77 7.23 71.81
N GLN A 128 -25.36 7.90 70.82
CA GLN A 128 -26.31 8.99 71.08
C GLN A 128 -27.56 8.51 71.82
N GLY A 129 -28.10 7.33 71.47
CA GLY A 129 -29.21 6.69 72.17
C GLY A 129 -28.86 6.41 73.64
N TRP A 130 -27.71 5.79 73.89
CA TRP A 130 -27.22 5.51 75.25
C TRP A 130 -27.05 6.79 76.08
N ILE A 131 -26.53 7.87 75.50
CA ILE A 131 -26.41 9.18 76.20
C ILE A 131 -27.79 9.75 76.53
N LYS A 132 -28.76 9.60 75.62
CA LYS A 132 -30.13 10.08 75.83
C LYS A 132 -30.82 9.30 76.96
N ASP A 133 -30.65 7.98 76.99
CA ASP A 133 -31.15 7.11 78.06
C ASP A 133 -30.49 7.40 79.41
N CYS A 134 -29.16 7.62 79.45
CA CYS A 134 -28.46 8.05 80.65
C CYS A 134 -28.97 9.39 81.18
N LYS A 135 -29.22 10.37 80.30
CA LYS A 135 -29.82 11.66 80.71
C LYS A 135 -31.25 11.50 81.24
N GLN A 136 -32.00 10.54 80.73
CA GLN A 136 -33.38 10.27 81.15
C GLN A 136 -33.44 9.51 82.48
N ASN A 137 -32.45 8.64 82.75
CA ASN A 137 -32.29 7.93 84.02
C ASN A 137 -31.66 8.78 85.13
N LEU A 138 -30.97 9.88 84.80
CA LEU A 138 -30.39 10.83 85.77
C LEU A 138 -31.42 11.82 86.37
N TRP A 139 -32.70 11.74 85.99
CA TRP A 139 -33.74 12.56 86.63
C TRP A 139 -34.39 11.90 87.84
N VAL A 140 -33.87 10.74 88.27
CA VAL A 140 -34.20 10.08 89.53
C VAL A 140 -32.90 9.63 90.21
N GLY A 141 -32.19 10.56 90.85
CA GLY A 141 -31.02 10.18 91.64
C GLY A 141 -30.09 11.35 91.94
N ASP A 142 -30.02 11.67 93.23
CA ASP A 142 -29.37 12.81 93.87
C ASP A 142 -27.83 12.89 93.71
N ASN A 143 -27.33 14.12 93.83
CA ASN A 143 -25.98 14.65 94.09
C ASN A 143 -24.73 13.76 94.01
N GLY A 144 -23.63 14.33 93.50
CA GLY A 144 -22.29 13.84 93.83
C GLY A 144 -21.13 14.45 93.05
N GLN A 145 -20.55 15.52 93.60
CA GLN A 145 -19.25 16.10 93.25
C GLN A 145 -18.12 15.16 93.69
N VAL A 146 -17.19 14.73 92.82
CA VAL A 146 -15.87 14.18 93.21
C VAL A 146 -14.79 14.46 92.13
N MET A 147 -13.64 14.94 92.62
CA MET A 147 -12.32 15.13 91.97
C MET A 147 -11.75 13.84 91.35
N ASP A 148 -10.83 13.93 90.37
CA ASP A 148 -9.38 13.72 90.58
C ASP A 148 -8.60 13.55 89.24
N LYS A 149 -7.30 13.81 89.35
CA LYS A 149 -6.25 13.89 88.32
C LYS A 149 -5.94 12.54 87.63
N VAL A 150 -5.72 12.56 86.31
CA VAL A 150 -4.81 11.67 85.54
C VAL A 150 -4.59 12.38 84.19
N GLY A 151 -3.44 12.47 83.53
CA GLY A 151 -2.12 11.90 83.70
C GLY A 151 -1.30 12.30 82.47
N GLU A 152 -0.04 12.61 82.72
CA GLU A 152 1.01 12.90 81.75
C GLU A 152 1.14 11.78 80.71
N LYS A 153 1.22 12.12 79.42
CA LYS A 153 1.88 11.33 78.36
C LYS A 153 2.12 12.21 77.13
N THR A 154 3.13 13.05 77.24
CA THR A 154 3.81 13.68 76.10
C THR A 154 4.94 12.75 75.71
N GLY A 155 4.71 11.89 74.72
CA GLY A 155 5.72 10.95 74.25
C GLY A 155 5.15 10.09 73.15
N GLU A 156 5.09 10.64 71.93
CA GLU A 156 4.98 9.95 70.64
C GLU A 156 4.72 11.01 69.53
N ILE A 157 5.66 11.94 69.33
CA ILE A 157 5.60 12.87 68.18
C ILE A 157 6.82 12.70 67.26
N GLU A 158 7.92 12.11 67.73
CA GLU A 158 9.14 11.95 66.90
C GLU A 158 9.06 10.77 65.90
N GLU A 159 8.33 9.68 66.20
CA GLU A 159 8.34 8.48 65.33
C GLU A 159 7.44 8.60 64.07
N ASN A 160 6.55 9.61 64.02
CA ASN A 160 5.67 9.86 62.88
C ASN A 160 6.28 10.82 61.83
N GLN A 161 7.31 11.59 62.18
CA GLN A 161 7.96 12.48 61.22
C GLN A 161 8.83 11.71 60.22
N ASP A 162 9.55 10.68 60.66
CA ASP A 162 10.41 9.89 59.76
C ASP A 162 9.63 9.11 58.69
N LYS A 163 8.49 8.52 59.06
CA LYS A 163 7.57 7.87 58.10
C LYS A 163 7.00 8.86 57.09
N LEU A 164 6.65 10.07 57.53
CA LEU A 164 6.14 11.11 56.63
C LEU A 164 7.22 11.59 55.64
N VAL A 165 8.46 11.74 56.12
CA VAL A 165 9.62 12.11 55.30
C VAL A 165 9.94 11.03 54.26
N GLU A 166 9.83 9.74 54.60
CA GLU A 166 9.99 8.65 53.64
C GLU A 166 8.91 8.65 52.55
N ILE A 167 7.63 8.82 52.92
CA ILE A 167 6.52 8.87 51.97
C ILE A 167 6.69 10.06 51.00
N LEU A 168 7.09 11.21 51.51
CA LEU A 168 7.36 12.39 50.70
C LEU A 168 8.55 12.20 49.75
N LYS A 169 9.62 11.53 50.20
CA LYS A 169 10.76 11.17 49.34
C LYS A 169 10.36 10.21 48.22
N MET A 170 9.54 9.20 48.52
CA MET A 170 9.04 8.24 47.54
C MET A 170 8.15 8.92 46.48
N ASN A 171 7.23 9.79 46.91
CA ASN A 171 6.38 10.58 46.02
C ASN A 171 7.19 11.57 45.16
N LEU A 172 8.20 12.21 45.73
CA LEU A 172 9.11 13.09 44.99
C LEU A 172 9.90 12.32 43.93
N ALA A 173 10.36 11.10 44.25
CA ALA A 173 11.05 10.23 43.32
C ALA A 173 10.13 9.79 42.17
N ASP A 174 8.88 9.39 42.47
CA ASP A 174 7.87 9.04 41.46
C ASP A 174 7.47 10.24 40.58
N ALA A 175 7.34 11.44 41.16
CA ALA A 175 7.11 12.65 40.40
C ALA A 175 8.29 12.97 39.47
N LYS A 176 9.53 12.75 39.93
CA LYS A 176 10.75 12.97 39.14
C LYS A 176 10.87 11.98 37.98
N THR A 177 10.52 10.71 38.17
CA THR A 177 10.53 9.71 37.09
C THR A 177 9.47 10.04 36.04
N LYS A 178 8.25 10.41 36.45
CA LYS A 178 7.19 10.86 35.54
C LYS A 178 7.57 12.12 34.75
N LEU A 179 8.23 13.08 35.40
CA LEU A 179 8.73 14.29 34.72
C LEU A 179 9.77 13.94 33.65
N ASN A 180 10.69 13.03 33.95
CA ASN A 180 11.70 12.57 33.00
C ASN A 180 11.07 11.86 31.79
N GLN A 181 10.11 10.97 32.04
CA GLN A 181 9.35 10.31 30.96
C GLN A 181 8.61 11.33 30.09
N MET A 182 8.00 12.35 30.69
CA MET A 182 7.31 13.40 29.94
C MET A 182 8.28 14.24 29.10
N SER A 183 9.50 14.49 29.59
CA SER A 183 10.57 15.16 28.85
C SER A 183 11.04 14.34 27.64
N GLU A 184 11.15 13.01 27.81
CA GLU A 184 11.54 12.10 26.74
C GLU A 184 10.46 12.00 25.65
N LEU A 185 9.19 11.83 26.05
CA LEU A 185 8.04 11.86 25.14
C LEU A 185 7.95 13.18 24.37
N LYS A 186 8.20 14.31 25.03
CA LYS A 186 8.24 15.63 24.37
C LYS A 186 9.33 15.67 23.31
N SER A 187 10.52 15.16 23.61
CA SER A 187 11.66 15.13 22.67
C SER A 187 11.36 14.24 21.44
N LYS A 188 10.71 13.10 21.67
CA LYS A 188 10.23 12.20 20.61
C LYS A 188 9.19 12.90 19.72
N LEU A 189 8.18 13.53 20.32
CA LEU A 189 7.13 14.27 19.61
C LEU A 189 7.68 15.42 18.77
N VAL A 190 8.68 16.16 19.27
CA VAL A 190 9.36 17.22 18.50
C VAL A 190 10.06 16.63 17.27
N THR A 191 10.72 15.49 17.44
CA THR A 191 11.41 14.80 16.35
C THR A 191 10.42 14.31 15.28
N GLU A 192 9.33 13.65 15.70
CA GLU A 192 8.26 13.20 14.81
C GLU A 192 7.61 14.37 14.05
N ASN A 193 7.29 15.48 14.74
CA ASN A 193 6.76 16.68 14.10
C ASN A 193 7.71 17.23 13.02
N SER A 194 9.02 17.24 13.29
CA SER A 194 10.02 17.68 12.31
C SER A 194 10.04 16.80 11.06
N GLN A 195 9.81 15.49 11.21
CA GLN A 195 9.78 14.52 10.11
C GLN A 195 8.49 14.63 9.30
N VAL A 196 7.35 14.84 9.97
CA VAL A 196 6.07 15.10 9.31
C VAL A 196 6.16 16.38 8.49
N ARG A 197 6.73 17.46 9.03
CA ARG A 197 6.95 18.73 8.32
C ARG A 197 7.78 18.53 7.04
N ARG A 198 8.91 17.81 7.14
CA ARG A 198 9.74 17.47 5.97
C ARG A 198 8.97 16.65 4.92
N SER A 199 8.12 15.72 5.36
CA SER A 199 7.31 14.90 4.46
C SER A 199 6.24 15.74 3.73
N ILE A 200 5.61 16.69 4.43
CA ILE A 200 4.66 17.65 3.83
C ILE A 200 5.34 18.53 2.78
N GLU A 201 6.52 19.07 3.10
CA GLU A 201 7.29 19.89 2.17
C GLU A 201 7.68 19.11 0.90
N LEU A 202 8.09 17.84 1.05
CA LEU A 202 8.39 16.96 -0.08
C LEU A 202 7.16 16.67 -0.96
N VAL A 203 5.99 16.44 -0.35
CA VAL A 203 4.75 16.25 -1.12
C VAL A 203 4.39 17.54 -1.86
N LYS A 204 4.53 18.68 -1.20
CA LYS A 204 4.27 19.99 -1.80
C LYS A 204 5.21 20.30 -2.97
N SER A 205 6.49 19.94 -2.87
CA SER A 205 7.44 20.12 -3.99
C SER A 205 7.06 19.25 -5.18
N LYS A 206 6.72 17.96 -4.95
CA LYS A 206 6.27 17.04 -5.99
C LYS A 206 4.96 17.46 -6.63
N MET A 207 4.06 18.08 -5.87
CA MET A 207 2.83 18.63 -6.41
C MET A 207 3.11 19.66 -7.51
N ASN A 208 4.20 20.42 -7.41
CA ASN A 208 4.59 21.40 -8.43
C ASN A 208 5.07 20.78 -9.75
N ASP A 209 5.47 19.50 -9.75
CA ASP A 209 5.92 18.80 -10.96
C ASP A 209 4.76 18.48 -11.91
N PHE A 210 3.52 18.44 -11.41
CA PHE A 210 2.32 18.22 -12.24
C PHE A 210 1.94 19.47 -13.03
N LYS A 211 1.30 19.30 -14.19
CA LYS A 211 0.76 20.41 -14.98
C LYS A 211 -0.23 21.25 -14.17
N ALA A 212 -0.26 22.56 -14.39
CA ALA A 212 -1.14 23.49 -13.67
C ALA A 212 -2.62 23.04 -13.67
N GLN A 213 -3.12 22.59 -14.82
CA GLN A 213 -4.49 22.08 -14.97
C GLN A 213 -4.83 20.93 -14.00
N LEU A 214 -3.87 20.05 -13.68
CA LEU A 214 -4.07 18.95 -12.72
C LEU A 214 -3.95 19.43 -11.27
N ARG A 215 -3.14 20.46 -11.01
CA ARG A 215 -2.97 21.03 -9.66
C ARG A 215 -4.16 21.88 -9.23
N ASP A 216 -4.75 22.58 -10.19
CA ASP A 216 -5.86 23.51 -9.99
C ASP A 216 -7.21 22.78 -9.99
N MET A 217 -7.23 21.50 -10.38
CA MET A 217 -8.41 20.64 -10.35
C MET A 217 -8.79 20.31 -8.91
N ASP A 218 -10.08 20.27 -8.61
CA ASP A 218 -10.54 19.88 -7.28
C ASP A 218 -10.39 18.35 -7.07
N SER A 219 -10.33 17.95 -5.80
CA SER A 219 -10.09 16.54 -5.44
C SER A 219 -11.14 15.58 -5.97
N LYS A 220 -12.39 16.03 -6.19
CA LYS A 220 -13.45 15.17 -6.68
C LYS A 220 -13.28 14.94 -8.18
N SER A 221 -13.05 16.01 -8.94
CA SER A 221 -12.75 15.92 -10.38
C SER A 221 -11.51 15.06 -10.65
N LEU A 222 -10.45 15.22 -9.85
CA LEU A 222 -9.23 14.41 -9.98
C LEU A 222 -9.49 12.92 -9.69
N GLN A 223 -10.39 12.62 -8.75
CA GLN A 223 -10.81 11.26 -8.43
C GLN A 223 -11.65 10.66 -9.56
N GLU A 224 -12.55 11.42 -10.17
CA GLU A 224 -13.37 11.00 -11.32
C GLU A 224 -12.49 10.65 -12.53
N GLU A 225 -11.54 11.52 -12.89
CA GLU A 225 -10.56 11.26 -13.96
C GLU A 225 -9.70 10.02 -13.69
N TYR A 226 -9.27 9.84 -12.43
CA TYR A 226 -8.53 8.66 -12.03
C TYR A 226 -9.35 7.37 -12.20
N GLN A 227 -10.64 7.39 -11.84
CA GLN A 227 -11.52 6.24 -12.03
C GLN A 227 -11.79 5.97 -13.52
N ALA A 228 -12.01 7.01 -14.33
CA ALA A 228 -12.16 6.87 -15.78
C ALA A 228 -10.92 6.19 -16.41
N LEU A 229 -9.72 6.64 -16.03
CA LEU A 229 -8.48 6.03 -16.50
C LEU A 229 -8.32 4.56 -16.07
N LEU A 230 -8.78 4.19 -14.87
CA LEU A 230 -8.79 2.80 -14.42
C LEU A 230 -9.76 1.94 -15.23
N SER A 231 -10.94 2.48 -15.56
CA SER A 231 -11.92 1.81 -16.41
C SER A 231 -11.39 1.62 -17.83
N ASP A 232 -10.77 2.64 -18.42
CA ASP A 232 -10.17 2.55 -19.75
C ASP A 232 -9.08 1.47 -19.79
N LYS A 233 -8.20 1.44 -18.78
CA LYS A 233 -7.18 0.41 -18.66
C LYS A 233 -7.77 -1.01 -18.58
N ALA A 234 -8.91 -1.18 -17.89
CA ALA A 234 -9.60 -2.47 -17.85
C ALA A 234 -10.17 -2.84 -19.22
N GLY A 235 -10.81 -1.88 -19.90
CA GLY A 235 -11.35 -2.08 -21.25
C GLY A 235 -10.26 -2.42 -22.28
N GLU A 236 -9.11 -1.75 -22.22
CA GLU A 236 -7.95 -2.07 -23.08
C GLU A 236 -7.43 -3.49 -22.83
N ALA A 237 -7.36 -3.92 -21.56
CA ALA A 237 -6.92 -5.27 -21.21
C ALA A 237 -7.91 -6.34 -21.72
N GLU A 238 -9.21 -6.09 -21.61
CA GLU A 238 -10.26 -6.96 -22.13
C GLU A 238 -10.22 -7.05 -23.66
N TYR A 239 -10.03 -5.92 -24.34
CA TYR A 239 -9.88 -5.87 -25.79
C TYR A 239 -8.64 -6.66 -26.25
N LEU A 240 -7.51 -6.47 -25.58
CA LEU A 240 -6.27 -7.22 -25.87
C LEU A 240 -6.47 -8.72 -25.65
N HIS A 241 -7.18 -9.11 -24.60
CA HIS A 241 -7.52 -10.52 -24.35
C HIS A 241 -8.44 -11.09 -25.44
N SER A 242 -9.42 -10.32 -25.89
CA SER A 242 -10.30 -10.70 -27.00
C SER A 242 -9.52 -10.92 -28.31
N LEU A 243 -8.58 -10.03 -28.63
CA LEU A 243 -7.69 -10.19 -29.78
C LEU A 243 -6.85 -11.45 -29.69
N GLN A 244 -6.26 -11.75 -28.52
CA GLN A 244 -5.51 -12.98 -28.30
C GLN A 244 -6.39 -14.22 -28.53
N LEU A 245 -7.65 -14.19 -28.08
CA LEU A 245 -8.59 -15.28 -28.30
C LEU A 245 -8.94 -15.44 -29.80
N GLN A 246 -9.08 -14.34 -30.54
CA GLN A 246 -9.31 -14.38 -31.99
C GLN A 246 -8.11 -14.96 -32.73
N ILE A 247 -6.90 -14.55 -32.38
CA ILE A 247 -5.65 -15.11 -32.93
C ILE A 247 -5.60 -16.63 -32.66
N ALA A 248 -5.89 -17.07 -31.45
CA ALA A 248 -5.93 -18.50 -31.10
C ALA A 248 -6.97 -19.28 -31.94
N LYS A 249 -8.15 -18.70 -32.19
CA LYS A 249 -9.15 -19.32 -33.08
C LYS A 249 -8.65 -19.45 -34.51
N LEU A 250 -7.98 -18.42 -35.03
CA LEU A 250 -7.38 -18.45 -36.37
C LEU A 250 -6.28 -19.52 -36.47
N MET A 251 -5.47 -19.71 -35.43
CA MET A 251 -4.48 -20.80 -35.35
C MET A 251 -5.12 -22.21 -35.29
N ILE A 252 -6.36 -22.35 -34.84
CA ILE A 252 -7.07 -23.64 -34.88
C ILE A 252 -7.62 -23.92 -36.30
N ILE A 253 -7.96 -22.88 -37.06
CA ILE A 253 -8.51 -23.01 -38.42
C ILE A 253 -7.43 -23.39 -39.45
N SER A 254 -6.14 -23.25 -39.14
CA SER A 254 -5.04 -23.73 -39.99
C SER A 254 -4.97 -25.27 -40.00
N HIS A 255 -5.90 -25.90 -40.70
CA HIS A 255 -5.94 -27.34 -40.96
C HIS A 255 -5.16 -27.69 -42.24
N SER A 256 -4.67 -28.94 -42.29
CA SER A 256 -4.04 -29.47 -43.49
C SER A 256 -5.06 -29.59 -44.64
N ILE A 257 -4.78 -28.92 -45.74
CA ILE A 257 -5.59 -28.99 -46.95
C ILE A 257 -5.10 -30.20 -47.76
N LYS A 258 -5.95 -31.24 -47.89
CA LYS A 258 -5.71 -32.35 -48.81
C LYS A 258 -6.07 -31.90 -50.23
N CYS A 259 -5.05 -31.85 -51.10
CA CYS A 259 -5.26 -31.63 -52.53
C CYS A 259 -5.80 -32.91 -53.18
N SER A 260 -6.57 -32.77 -54.25
CA SER A 260 -7.11 -33.87 -55.07
C SER A 260 -6.03 -34.74 -55.73
N CYS A 261 -4.76 -34.30 -55.72
CA CYS A 261 -3.60 -35.12 -56.10
C CYS A 261 -3.06 -36.03 -54.98
N GLY A 262 -3.65 -36.00 -53.78
CA GLY A 262 -3.25 -36.84 -52.63
C GLY A 262 -2.26 -36.22 -51.66
N ASN A 263 -1.73 -35.02 -51.97
CA ASN A 263 -0.79 -34.31 -51.09
C ASN A 263 -1.51 -33.50 -50.00
N GLU A 264 -1.01 -33.54 -48.76
CA GLU A 264 -1.46 -32.71 -47.64
C GLU A 264 -0.56 -31.48 -47.48
N PHE A 265 -1.16 -30.29 -47.45
CA PHE A 265 -0.48 -29.03 -47.19
C PHE A 265 -0.88 -28.49 -45.83
N LYS A 266 0.06 -28.42 -44.88
CA LYS A 266 -0.14 -27.77 -43.58
C LYS A 266 0.16 -26.28 -43.73
N ILE A 267 -0.85 -25.44 -43.52
CA ILE A 267 -0.64 -23.99 -43.45
C ILE A 267 -0.10 -23.71 -42.05
N ASP A 268 1.20 -23.49 -41.91
CA ASP A 268 1.75 -22.93 -40.66
C ASP A 268 1.61 -21.42 -40.71
N MET A 269 0.81 -20.87 -39.78
CA MET A 269 0.87 -19.44 -39.48
C MET A 269 1.94 -19.24 -38.42
N ASP A 270 3.20 -19.28 -38.84
CA ASP A 270 4.30 -18.85 -37.99
C ASP A 270 4.10 -17.37 -37.65
N LEU A 271 3.74 -17.10 -36.40
CA LEU A 271 3.85 -15.77 -35.82
C LEU A 271 5.36 -15.49 -35.70
N CYS A 272 5.91 -14.79 -36.69
CA CYS A 272 7.26 -14.23 -36.62
C CYS A 272 7.41 -13.46 -35.30
N GLY A 273 8.20 -14.02 -34.38
CA GLY A 273 8.67 -13.36 -33.16
C GLY A 273 9.84 -12.43 -33.41
#